data_AF-A0A960SS74-F1
#
_entry.id   AF-A0A960SS74-F1
#
_cell.length_a   1.000
_cell.length_b   1.000
_cell.length_c   1.000
_cell.angle_alpha   90.00
_cell.angle_beta   90.00
_cell.angle_gamma   90.00
#
_symmetry.space_group_name_H-M   'P 1'
#
loop_
_entity.id
_entity.type
_entity.pdbx_description
1 polymer ?
#
loop_
_entity_poly.entity_id
_entity_poly.type
_entity_poly.pdbx_seq_one_letter_code
_entity_poly.pdbx_strand_id
1 'polypeptide(L)'
;MNNGIQTPVPAFAPEITSQPAGATGLIIGDAWTLSVSASGSHPMTFQWKKDGVNLPGETASSLQLTGLAEADSGAYTVTITNAGGNVTSEGAEITVGDWEAPDINRSMIAYWPLDEVVGTKTPDLVSGYDMSLYNLSAADLQAGKYGQAFMFSATTSTALSRVNNPGEDLPIYNKPDFTVSMWVKGPVQNDRRVFSEGSTGNNNPLFNIGTHNASTDSTVDSYIRTDTGATANHQHGSLSVFDDTWHQLVYVQRTLG
;
A
#
# COMPACT_ATOMS: atom_id res chain seq x y z
N MET A 1 -31.44 69.93 -9.86
CA MET A 1 -31.39 69.12 -8.62
C MET A 1 -31.16 67.69 -9.08
N ASN A 2 -29.96 67.16 -8.88
CA ASN A 2 -29.71 65.74 -9.11
C ASN A 2 -30.23 65.01 -7.86
N ASN A 3 -31.25 64.17 -7.98
CA ASN A 3 -31.98 63.63 -6.83
C ASN A 3 -31.18 62.65 -5.96
N GLY A 4 -29.86 62.57 -6.10
CA GLY A 4 -28.97 61.83 -5.18
C GLY A 4 -29.22 60.33 -5.09
N ILE A 5 -30.11 59.78 -5.92
CA ILE A 5 -30.36 58.34 -5.99
C ILE A 5 -29.14 57.72 -6.64
N GLN A 6 -28.29 57.08 -5.83
CA GLN A 6 -27.33 56.11 -6.34
C GLN A 6 -28.12 55.05 -7.10
N THR A 7 -27.80 54.86 -8.39
CA THR A 7 -28.21 53.65 -9.11
C THR A 7 -27.69 52.46 -8.30
N PRO A 8 -28.55 51.51 -7.86
CA PRO A 8 -28.09 50.37 -7.08
C PRO A 8 -26.97 49.66 -7.84
N VAL A 9 -25.86 49.38 -7.14
CA VAL A 9 -24.71 48.68 -7.72
C VAL A 9 -25.21 47.32 -8.25
N PRO A 10 -24.99 46.98 -9.53
CA PRO A 10 -25.41 45.69 -10.07
C PRO A 10 -24.79 44.54 -9.27
N ALA A 11 -25.60 43.54 -8.93
CA ALA A 11 -25.11 42.36 -8.23
C ALA A 11 -24.35 41.46 -9.21
N PHE A 12 -23.13 41.07 -8.83
CA PHE A 12 -22.33 40.10 -9.58
C PHE A 12 -22.71 38.68 -9.14
N ALA A 13 -23.02 37.81 -10.11
CA ALA A 13 -23.30 36.40 -9.85
C ALA A 13 -22.14 35.71 -9.12
N PRO A 14 -22.37 34.62 -8.38
CA PRO A 14 -21.29 33.94 -7.70
C PRO A 14 -20.40 33.19 -8.69
N GLU A 15 -19.10 33.16 -8.42
CA GLU A 15 -18.10 32.38 -9.16
C GLU A 15 -17.29 31.53 -8.18
N ILE A 16 -17.20 30.22 -8.42
CA ILE A 16 -16.49 29.29 -7.54
C ILE A 16 -14.98 29.47 -7.74
N THR A 17 -14.27 29.74 -6.65
CA THR A 17 -12.80 29.91 -6.63
C THR A 17 -12.07 28.69 -6.07
N SER A 18 -12.77 27.81 -5.35
CA SER A 18 -12.28 26.49 -4.94
C SER A 18 -13.42 25.48 -4.94
N GLN A 19 -13.25 24.40 -5.69
CA GLN A 19 -14.19 23.28 -5.73
C GLN A 19 -14.10 22.44 -4.44
N PRO A 20 -15.19 21.74 -4.04
CA PRO A 20 -15.12 20.73 -3.00
C PRO A 20 -14.29 19.53 -3.45
N ALA A 21 -13.43 19.02 -2.56
CA ALA A 21 -12.64 17.83 -2.79
C ALA A 21 -13.34 16.59 -2.22
N GLY A 22 -13.58 15.60 -3.08
CA GLY A 22 -14.06 14.28 -2.67
C GLY A 22 -12.98 13.46 -1.94
N ALA A 23 -13.35 12.26 -1.53
CA ALA A 23 -12.46 11.30 -0.88
C ALA A 23 -12.87 9.87 -1.23
N THR A 24 -11.87 9.05 -1.51
CA THR A 24 -12.02 7.61 -1.74
C THR A 24 -11.31 6.84 -0.63
N GLY A 25 -11.81 5.63 -0.32
CA GLY A 25 -11.23 4.78 0.72
C GLY A 25 -11.57 5.21 2.15
N LEU A 26 -12.64 5.98 2.35
CA LEU A 26 -13.19 6.22 3.67
C LEU A 26 -13.82 4.92 4.18
N ILE A 27 -13.73 4.69 5.49
CA ILE A 27 -14.36 3.54 6.13
C ILE A 27 -15.51 3.95 7.03
N ILE A 28 -16.39 2.98 7.33
CA ILE A 28 -17.52 3.21 8.23
C ILE A 28 -17.03 3.78 9.57
N GLY A 29 -17.63 4.91 9.96
CA GLY A 29 -17.30 5.66 11.17
C GLY A 29 -16.38 6.85 10.94
N ASP A 30 -15.73 6.96 9.77
CA ASP A 30 -14.87 8.10 9.45
C ASP A 30 -15.65 9.42 9.39
N ALA A 31 -14.90 10.51 9.31
CA ALA A 31 -15.41 11.84 9.05
C ALA A 31 -14.68 12.47 7.88
N TRP A 32 -15.41 13.26 7.09
CA TRP A 32 -14.86 14.04 5.98
C TRP A 32 -15.54 15.41 5.92
N THR A 33 -14.81 16.45 5.49
CA THR A 33 -15.38 17.80 5.34
C THR A 33 -15.22 18.26 3.92
N LEU A 34 -16.36 18.53 3.28
CA LEU A 34 -16.43 19.20 2.00
C LEU A 34 -16.45 20.70 2.23
N SER A 35 -15.70 21.47 1.45
CA SER A 35 -15.65 22.94 1.55
C SER A 35 -15.64 23.57 0.17
N VAL A 36 -16.37 24.67 0.00
CA VAL A 36 -16.39 25.47 -1.23
C VAL A 36 -16.00 26.91 -0.92
N SER A 37 -15.30 27.56 -1.86
CA SER A 37 -15.07 29.01 -1.82
C SER A 37 -15.61 29.65 -3.09
N ALA A 38 -16.20 30.83 -2.96
CA ALA A 38 -16.74 31.59 -4.08
C ALA A 38 -16.55 33.10 -3.90
N SER A 39 -16.52 33.82 -5.02
CA SER A 39 -16.55 35.28 -5.11
C SER A 39 -17.90 35.76 -5.66
N GLY A 40 -18.23 37.04 -5.51
CA GLY A 40 -19.49 37.64 -5.98
C GLY A 40 -20.16 38.56 -4.96
N SER A 41 -21.33 39.10 -5.30
CA SER A 41 -22.09 39.97 -4.40
C SER A 41 -22.67 39.21 -3.21
N HIS A 42 -22.71 39.87 -2.04
CA HIS A 42 -23.30 39.33 -0.82
C HIS A 42 -24.72 39.87 -0.60
N PRO A 43 -25.60 39.17 0.14
CA PRO A 43 -25.38 37.86 0.78
C PRO A 43 -25.40 36.70 -0.22
N MET A 44 -24.59 35.68 0.06
CA MET A 44 -24.63 34.38 -0.63
C MET A 44 -25.34 33.36 0.23
N THR A 45 -26.08 32.48 -0.42
CA THR A 45 -26.74 31.32 0.18
C THR A 45 -26.21 30.06 -0.46
N PHE A 46 -26.08 29.00 0.33
CA PHE A 46 -25.56 27.71 -0.11
C PHE A 46 -26.65 26.66 0.09
N GLN A 47 -26.66 25.65 -0.77
CA GLN A 47 -27.48 24.46 -0.60
C GLN A 47 -26.70 23.25 -1.09
N TRP A 48 -26.30 22.38 -0.18
CA TRP A 48 -25.66 21.11 -0.54
C TRP A 48 -26.67 20.11 -1.06
N LYS A 49 -26.21 19.25 -1.97
CA LYS A 49 -26.94 18.15 -2.57
C LYS A 49 -26.08 16.90 -2.56
N LYS A 50 -26.71 15.76 -2.39
CA LYS A 50 -26.15 14.44 -2.64
C LYS A 50 -26.91 13.80 -3.79
N ASP A 51 -26.20 13.35 -4.82
CA ASP A 51 -26.77 12.68 -5.99
C ASP A 51 -27.94 13.46 -6.62
N GLY A 52 -27.81 14.80 -6.63
CA GLY A 52 -28.82 15.72 -7.14
C GLY A 52 -29.97 16.06 -6.18
N VAL A 53 -30.06 15.42 -5.01
CA VAL A 53 -31.10 15.64 -3.99
C VAL A 53 -30.59 16.60 -2.91
N ASN A 54 -31.38 17.62 -2.56
CA ASN A 54 -31.02 18.58 -1.51
C ASN A 54 -30.84 17.89 -0.15
N LEU A 55 -29.76 18.24 0.56
CA LEU A 55 -29.55 17.92 1.97
C LEU A 55 -30.19 19.03 2.82
N PRO A 56 -31.33 18.78 3.49
CA PRO A 56 -32.05 19.84 4.20
C PRO A 56 -31.22 20.43 5.35
N GLY A 57 -31.16 21.76 5.44
CA GLY A 57 -30.43 22.46 6.50
C GLY A 57 -28.94 22.67 6.24
N GLU A 58 -28.38 22.02 5.22
CA GLU A 58 -26.97 22.14 4.84
C GLU A 58 -26.75 23.37 3.95
N THR A 59 -26.68 24.55 4.60
CA THR A 59 -26.60 25.86 3.95
C THR A 59 -25.30 26.63 4.24
N ALA A 60 -24.30 25.98 4.83
CA ALA A 60 -22.99 26.55 5.06
C ALA A 60 -22.05 26.35 3.85
N SER A 61 -20.96 27.11 3.79
CA SER A 61 -19.90 26.93 2.78
C SER A 61 -19.08 25.64 2.98
N SER A 62 -19.30 24.92 4.09
CA SER A 62 -18.73 23.61 4.38
C SER A 62 -19.82 22.64 4.80
N LEU A 63 -19.67 21.36 4.42
CA LEU A 63 -20.51 20.25 4.83
C LEU A 63 -19.64 19.25 5.58
N GLN A 64 -19.95 19.02 6.86
CA GLN A 64 -19.25 18.04 7.69
C GLN A 64 -20.01 16.71 7.66
N LEU A 65 -19.36 15.68 7.14
CA LEU A 65 -19.84 14.30 7.21
C LEU A 65 -19.14 13.63 8.39
N THR A 66 -19.91 13.06 9.33
CA THR A 66 -19.36 12.41 10.53
C THR A 66 -20.03 11.07 10.75
N GLY A 67 -19.28 10.07 11.19
CA GLY A 67 -19.86 8.74 11.42
C GLY A 67 -20.38 8.14 10.13
N LEU A 68 -19.58 8.28 9.07
CA LEU A 68 -19.93 7.87 7.71
C LEU A 68 -20.40 6.40 7.66
N ALA A 69 -21.40 6.14 6.84
CA ALA A 69 -21.86 4.81 6.46
C ALA A 69 -21.71 4.59 4.96
N GLU A 70 -21.83 3.35 4.50
CA GLU A 70 -21.77 3.02 3.06
C GLU A 70 -22.80 3.83 2.24
N ALA A 71 -23.98 4.05 2.82
CA ALA A 71 -25.06 4.85 2.23
C ALA A 71 -24.71 6.34 2.10
N ASP A 72 -23.60 6.82 2.66
CA ASP A 72 -23.08 8.18 2.47
C ASP A 72 -22.22 8.30 1.21
N SER A 73 -21.85 7.19 0.55
CA SER A 73 -21.21 7.24 -0.77
C SER A 73 -22.09 7.93 -1.82
N GLY A 74 -21.49 8.75 -2.68
CA GLY A 74 -22.18 9.46 -3.76
C GLY A 74 -21.52 10.78 -4.13
N ALA A 75 -22.11 11.46 -5.11
CA ALA A 75 -21.62 12.74 -5.62
C ALA A 75 -22.23 13.91 -4.84
N TYR A 76 -21.39 14.69 -4.17
CA TYR A 76 -21.80 15.87 -3.43
C TYR A 76 -21.57 17.14 -4.26
N THR A 77 -22.59 17.97 -4.36
CA THR A 77 -22.52 19.27 -5.05
C THR A 77 -23.11 20.37 -4.17
N VAL A 78 -22.73 21.62 -4.40
CA VAL A 78 -23.32 22.77 -3.72
C VAL A 78 -23.74 23.81 -4.75
N THR A 79 -24.98 24.28 -4.63
CA THR A 79 -25.47 25.43 -5.40
C THR A 79 -25.33 26.69 -4.54
N ILE A 80 -24.65 27.70 -5.07
CA ILE A 80 -24.43 29.00 -4.44
C ILE A 80 -25.30 30.03 -5.16
N THR A 81 -26.10 30.80 -4.42
CA THR A 81 -27.05 31.77 -4.98
C THR A 81 -26.90 33.14 -4.32
N ASN A 82 -26.94 34.20 -5.13
CA ASN A 82 -27.09 35.58 -4.69
C ASN A 82 -28.03 36.36 -5.63
N ALA A 83 -28.16 37.68 -5.44
CA ALA A 83 -29.03 38.52 -6.26
C ALA A 83 -28.59 38.65 -7.74
N GLY A 84 -27.35 38.33 -8.06
CA GLY A 84 -26.81 38.35 -9.43
C GLY A 84 -26.99 37.03 -10.18
N GLY A 85 -27.27 35.92 -9.50
CA GLY A 85 -27.49 34.61 -10.11
C GLY A 85 -27.13 33.45 -9.19
N ASN A 86 -26.89 32.28 -9.80
CA ASN A 86 -26.43 31.09 -9.11
C ASN A 86 -25.35 30.35 -9.91
N VAL A 87 -24.56 29.55 -9.21
CA VAL A 87 -23.55 28.63 -9.75
C VAL A 87 -23.61 27.33 -8.96
N THR A 88 -23.34 26.19 -9.60
CA THR A 88 -23.25 24.88 -8.94
C THR A 88 -21.83 24.35 -9.07
N SER A 89 -21.30 23.74 -8.01
CA SER A 89 -19.97 23.15 -8.00
C SER A 89 -19.84 21.92 -8.90
N GLU A 90 -18.60 21.52 -9.15
CA GLU A 90 -18.31 20.16 -9.58
C GLU A 90 -18.71 19.13 -8.50
N GLY A 91 -18.88 17.87 -8.91
CA GLY A 91 -19.21 16.77 -8.01
C GLY A 91 -17.99 16.31 -7.22
N ALA A 92 -18.06 16.40 -5.90
CA ALA A 92 -17.11 15.78 -4.99
C ALA A 92 -17.57 14.35 -4.69
N GLU A 93 -16.90 13.36 -5.26
CA GLU A 93 -17.20 11.95 -5.04
C GLU A 93 -16.75 11.51 -3.65
N ILE A 94 -17.68 10.95 -2.88
CA ILE A 94 -17.41 10.29 -1.60
C ILE A 94 -17.60 8.80 -1.81
N THR A 95 -16.62 8.00 -1.42
CA THR A 95 -16.72 6.54 -1.40
C THR A 95 -16.38 6.02 -0.01
N VAL A 96 -17.38 5.43 0.63
CA VAL A 96 -17.30 4.79 1.95
C VAL A 96 -17.53 3.30 1.75
N GLY A 97 -16.60 2.49 2.23
CA GLY A 97 -16.74 1.04 2.22
C GLY A 97 -16.59 0.45 3.61
N ASP A 98 -16.84 -0.85 3.71
CA ASP A 98 -16.37 -1.62 4.85
C ASP A 98 -14.83 -1.60 4.88
N TRP A 99 -14.26 -1.54 6.08
CA TRP A 99 -12.88 -1.97 6.26
C TRP A 99 -12.85 -3.49 6.05
N GLU A 100 -12.57 -3.93 4.81
CA GLU A 100 -12.11 -5.30 4.64
C GLU A 100 -10.76 -5.39 5.36
N ALA A 101 -10.73 -6.15 6.48
CA ALA A 101 -9.47 -6.47 7.13
C ALA A 101 -8.51 -7.00 6.05
N PRO A 102 -7.24 -6.56 6.02
CA PRO A 102 -6.29 -7.02 5.04
C PRO A 102 -6.29 -8.56 5.00
N ASP A 103 -6.88 -9.12 3.95
CA ASP A 103 -6.81 -10.56 3.72
C ASP A 103 -5.48 -10.80 3.05
N ILE A 104 -4.57 -11.46 3.78
CA ILE A 104 -3.26 -11.82 3.26
C ILE A 104 -3.37 -12.59 1.94
N ASN A 105 -4.50 -13.26 1.68
CA ASN A 105 -4.75 -14.01 0.45
C ASN A 105 -5.23 -13.14 -0.73
N ARG A 106 -5.81 -11.94 -0.50
CA ARG A 106 -6.34 -11.08 -1.58
C ARG A 106 -5.26 -10.26 -2.27
N SER A 107 -4.16 -9.97 -1.56
CA SER A 107 -2.99 -9.27 -2.11
C SER A 107 -1.73 -10.14 -2.08
N MET A 108 -1.88 -11.46 -1.91
CA MET A 108 -0.74 -12.38 -1.97
C MET A 108 -0.22 -12.41 -3.39
N ILE A 109 1.05 -12.10 -3.57
CA ILE A 109 1.71 -12.20 -4.89
C ILE A 109 2.27 -13.61 -5.11
N ALA A 110 2.79 -14.22 -4.06
CA ALA A 110 3.36 -15.56 -4.09
C ALA A 110 3.21 -16.21 -2.72
N TYR A 111 2.97 -17.51 -2.71
CA TYR A 111 3.04 -18.37 -1.54
C TYR A 111 3.71 -19.68 -1.91
N TRP A 112 4.93 -19.85 -1.39
CA TRP A 112 5.69 -21.08 -1.48
C TRP A 112 5.58 -21.85 -0.16
N PRO A 113 4.79 -22.93 -0.08
CA PRO A 113 4.72 -23.75 1.13
C PRO A 113 6.04 -24.45 1.42
N LEU A 114 6.83 -24.72 0.37
CA LEU A 114 8.09 -25.48 0.43
C LEU A 114 7.91 -26.93 0.90
N ASP A 115 6.71 -27.48 0.68
CA ASP A 115 6.32 -28.79 1.20
C ASP A 115 6.76 -29.97 0.31
N GLU A 116 6.96 -29.70 -0.99
CA GLU A 116 7.15 -30.76 -1.98
C GLU A 116 8.08 -30.37 -3.13
N VAL A 117 8.53 -31.40 -3.83
CA VAL A 117 9.27 -31.31 -5.10
C VAL A 117 8.41 -31.88 -6.22
N VAL A 118 8.13 -31.05 -7.22
CA VAL A 118 7.45 -31.43 -8.45
C VAL A 118 8.46 -31.34 -9.60
N GLY A 119 8.99 -32.50 -10.01
CA GLY A 119 10.07 -32.56 -11.00
C GLY A 119 11.35 -31.90 -10.48
N THR A 120 11.74 -30.76 -11.07
CA THR A 120 12.91 -29.97 -10.66
C THR A 120 12.52 -28.65 -9.99
N LYS A 121 11.28 -28.55 -9.51
CA LYS A 121 10.71 -27.33 -8.92
C LYS A 121 10.03 -27.60 -7.58
N THR A 122 9.78 -26.55 -6.82
CA THR A 122 8.82 -26.52 -5.72
C THR A 122 7.72 -25.50 -6.05
N PRO A 123 6.44 -25.85 -5.84
CA PRO A 123 5.34 -25.06 -6.37
C PRO A 123 5.07 -23.76 -5.59
N ASP A 124 4.56 -22.78 -6.31
CA ASP A 124 3.86 -21.62 -5.77
C ASP A 124 2.35 -21.83 -5.92
N LEU A 125 1.58 -21.57 -4.86
CA LEU A 125 0.13 -21.86 -4.84
C LEU A 125 -0.76 -20.70 -5.26
N VAL A 126 -0.19 -19.53 -5.61
CA VAL A 126 -0.97 -18.31 -5.83
C VAL A 126 -0.90 -17.86 -7.29
N SER A 127 0.30 -17.62 -7.80
CA SER A 127 0.55 -17.04 -9.11
C SER A 127 1.25 -18.02 -10.08
N GLY A 128 1.49 -19.26 -9.65
CA GLY A 128 2.28 -20.24 -10.42
C GLY A 128 3.76 -19.86 -10.50
N TYR A 129 4.23 -19.08 -9.54
CA TYR A 129 5.57 -18.57 -9.42
C TYR A 129 6.62 -19.59 -8.91
N ASP A 130 6.52 -20.84 -9.36
CA ASP A 130 7.36 -21.96 -8.93
C ASP A 130 8.86 -21.65 -8.92
N MET A 131 9.56 -22.13 -7.91
CA MET A 131 11.02 -22.01 -7.82
C MET A 131 11.70 -23.29 -8.30
N SER A 132 12.73 -23.12 -9.13
CA SER A 132 13.62 -24.18 -9.58
C SER A 132 14.61 -24.55 -8.48
N LEU A 133 14.85 -25.85 -8.34
CA LEU A 133 15.83 -26.39 -7.41
C LEU A 133 17.24 -26.25 -8.01
N TYR A 134 18.17 -25.75 -7.22
CA TYR A 134 19.59 -25.70 -7.54
C TYR A 134 20.38 -26.49 -6.49
N ASN A 135 21.01 -27.59 -6.91
CA ASN A 135 21.68 -28.57 -6.05
C ASN A 135 20.80 -29.09 -4.89
N LEU A 136 19.48 -29.06 -5.07
CA LEU A 136 18.47 -29.56 -4.15
C LEU A 136 17.70 -30.71 -4.78
N SER A 137 17.09 -31.52 -3.93
CA SER A 137 16.22 -32.63 -4.29
C SER A 137 15.14 -32.85 -3.22
N ALA A 138 14.26 -33.82 -3.44
CA ALA A 138 13.29 -34.24 -2.43
C ALA A 138 13.95 -34.79 -1.14
N ALA A 139 15.23 -35.21 -1.20
CA ALA A 139 15.97 -35.66 -0.01
C ALA A 139 16.33 -34.51 0.94
N ASP A 140 16.28 -33.27 0.45
CA ASP A 140 16.57 -32.07 1.24
C ASP A 140 15.33 -31.52 1.94
N LEU A 141 14.15 -32.13 1.74
CA LEU A 141 12.95 -31.81 2.51
C LEU A 141 13.06 -32.41 3.92
N GLN A 142 12.88 -31.56 4.92
CA GLN A 142 12.83 -31.94 6.33
C GLN A 142 11.56 -31.41 6.99
N ALA A 143 11.29 -31.84 8.22
CA ALA A 143 10.15 -31.35 8.98
C ALA A 143 10.24 -29.82 9.16
N GLY A 144 9.24 -29.12 8.63
CA GLY A 144 9.08 -27.68 8.72
C GLY A 144 8.51 -27.23 10.06
N LYS A 145 8.30 -25.92 10.23
CA LYS A 145 7.45 -25.41 11.32
C LYS A 145 6.02 -25.94 11.17
N TYR A 146 5.54 -25.90 9.93
CA TYR A 146 4.30 -26.47 9.45
C TYR A 146 4.66 -27.27 8.20
N GLY A 147 4.15 -28.50 8.08
CA GLY A 147 4.51 -29.36 6.94
C GLY A 147 6.01 -29.66 6.87
N GLN A 148 6.59 -29.44 5.70
CA GLN A 148 8.00 -29.65 5.38
C GLN A 148 8.70 -28.29 5.14
N ALA A 149 10.02 -28.33 4.98
CA ALA A 149 10.84 -27.21 4.56
C ALA A 149 12.11 -27.73 3.89
N PHE A 150 12.74 -26.91 3.05
CA PHE A 150 14.06 -27.24 2.48
C PHE A 150 15.19 -26.97 3.47
N MET A 151 16.10 -27.95 3.62
CA MET A 151 17.39 -27.78 4.27
C MET A 151 18.40 -27.26 3.25
N PHE A 152 18.92 -26.06 3.48
CA PHE A 152 19.93 -25.44 2.64
C PHE A 152 21.34 -25.69 3.17
N SER A 153 22.28 -25.95 2.27
CA SER A 153 23.68 -26.22 2.57
C SER A 153 24.60 -25.34 1.73
N ALA A 154 25.50 -24.63 2.42
CA ALA A 154 26.58 -23.90 1.77
C ALA A 154 27.62 -24.84 1.14
N THR A 155 27.81 -26.04 1.71
CA THR A 155 28.77 -27.04 1.20
C THR A 155 28.38 -27.54 -0.20
N THR A 156 27.09 -27.70 -0.46
CA THR A 156 26.56 -28.09 -1.78
C THR A 156 26.01 -26.91 -2.57
N SER A 157 26.12 -25.68 -2.04
CA SER A 157 25.64 -24.45 -2.68
C SER A 157 24.19 -24.56 -3.14
N THR A 158 23.31 -24.97 -2.24
CA THR A 158 21.88 -25.16 -2.54
C THR A 158 21.14 -23.83 -2.66
N ALA A 159 20.18 -23.74 -3.58
CA ALA A 159 19.26 -22.61 -3.64
C ALA A 159 17.92 -23.01 -4.27
N LEU A 160 16.87 -22.26 -3.92
CA LEU A 160 15.64 -22.18 -4.70
C LEU A 160 15.67 -20.87 -5.47
N SER A 161 15.35 -20.91 -6.76
CA SER A 161 15.49 -19.73 -7.62
C SER A 161 14.39 -19.65 -8.66
N ARG A 162 14.03 -18.41 -9.01
CA ARG A 162 13.19 -18.10 -10.17
C ARG A 162 13.75 -16.86 -10.85
N VAL A 163 13.48 -16.75 -12.13
CA VAL A 163 13.66 -15.51 -12.89
C VAL A 163 12.26 -15.07 -13.29
N ASN A 164 11.88 -13.86 -12.91
CA ASN A 164 10.59 -13.31 -13.28
C ASN A 164 10.55 -12.91 -14.76
N ASN A 165 9.38 -12.96 -15.36
CA ASN A 165 9.13 -12.47 -16.71
C ASN A 165 8.67 -11.00 -16.69
N PRO A 166 8.82 -10.28 -17.82
CA PRO A 166 8.24 -8.94 -17.95
C PRO A 166 6.73 -8.93 -17.67
N GLY A 167 6.28 -8.00 -16.84
CA GLY A 167 4.86 -7.82 -16.50
C GLY A 167 4.36 -8.63 -15.31
N GLU A 168 5.18 -9.46 -14.69
CA GLU A 168 4.85 -10.13 -13.44
C GLU A 168 4.89 -9.18 -12.24
N ASP A 169 4.22 -9.56 -11.16
CA ASP A 169 4.18 -8.79 -9.91
C ASP A 169 5.45 -8.89 -9.05
N LEU A 170 6.36 -9.79 -9.45
CA LEU A 170 7.74 -9.84 -8.95
C LEU A 170 8.68 -9.14 -9.96
N PRO A 171 9.80 -8.55 -9.49
CA PRO A 171 10.35 -8.60 -8.13
C PRO A 171 9.72 -7.56 -7.19
N ILE A 172 9.72 -7.84 -5.87
CA ILE A 172 9.08 -6.97 -4.87
C ILE A 172 9.77 -5.61 -4.74
N TYR A 173 11.07 -5.50 -5.06
CA TYR A 173 11.77 -4.22 -4.98
C TYR A 173 11.22 -3.13 -5.92
N ASN A 174 10.43 -3.51 -6.93
CA ASN A 174 9.73 -2.57 -7.82
C ASN A 174 8.38 -2.07 -7.26
N LYS A 175 7.99 -2.53 -6.07
CA LYS A 175 6.72 -2.16 -5.45
C LYS A 175 6.96 -1.11 -4.34
N PRO A 176 6.12 -0.07 -4.24
CA PRO A 176 6.28 0.99 -3.23
C PRO A 176 6.06 0.46 -1.81
N ASP A 177 5.18 -0.52 -1.67
CA ASP A 177 4.83 -1.17 -0.42
C ASP A 177 4.83 -2.69 -0.65
N PHE A 178 5.43 -3.43 0.28
CA PHE A 178 5.42 -4.90 0.21
C PHE A 178 5.64 -5.51 1.60
N THR A 179 5.30 -6.80 1.72
CA THR A 179 5.61 -7.62 2.88
C THR A 179 6.23 -8.93 2.42
N VAL A 180 7.32 -9.34 3.09
CA VAL A 180 7.88 -10.69 2.99
C VAL A 180 7.69 -11.37 4.33
N SER A 181 7.04 -12.53 4.35
CA SER A 181 6.91 -13.36 5.55
C SER A 181 7.36 -14.78 5.28
N MET A 182 8.14 -15.34 6.20
CA MET A 182 8.68 -16.70 6.09
C MET A 182 8.95 -17.29 7.48
N TRP A 183 8.93 -18.62 7.57
CA TRP A 183 9.48 -19.35 8.71
C TRP A 183 10.92 -19.73 8.42
N VAL A 184 11.82 -19.48 9.39
CA VAL A 184 13.24 -19.81 9.28
C VAL A 184 13.69 -20.59 10.50
N LYS A 185 14.65 -21.49 10.29
CA LYS A 185 15.40 -22.18 11.33
C LYS A 185 16.81 -22.39 10.82
N GLY A 186 17.79 -22.01 11.61
CA GLY A 186 19.18 -22.26 11.28
C GLY A 186 20.10 -21.96 12.46
N PRO A 187 21.31 -22.53 12.46
CA PRO A 187 22.28 -22.27 13.49
C PRO A 187 22.87 -20.88 13.31
N VAL A 188 23.60 -20.46 14.33
CA VAL A 188 24.43 -19.26 14.26
C VAL A 188 25.42 -19.39 13.10
N GLN A 189 25.29 -18.53 12.10
CA GLN A 189 26.14 -18.52 10.91
C GLN A 189 26.43 -17.09 10.47
N ASN A 190 27.61 -16.86 9.92
CA ASN A 190 27.99 -15.57 9.34
C ASN A 190 27.60 -15.51 7.85
N ASP A 191 27.02 -14.38 7.45
CA ASP A 191 26.79 -14.00 6.06
C ASP A 191 26.09 -15.06 5.18
N ARG A 192 24.85 -15.41 5.55
CA ARG A 192 23.95 -16.29 4.79
C ARG A 192 22.67 -15.57 4.42
N ARG A 193 21.92 -16.10 3.45
CA ARG A 193 20.66 -15.51 2.96
C ARG A 193 19.53 -16.51 3.12
N VAL A 194 18.40 -16.01 3.61
CA VAL A 194 17.12 -16.75 3.66
C VAL A 194 16.16 -16.25 2.58
N PHE A 195 16.34 -15.01 2.13
CA PHE A 195 15.62 -14.45 0.99
C PHE A 195 16.49 -13.41 0.29
N SER A 196 16.48 -13.45 -1.04
CA SER A 196 17.25 -12.54 -1.88
C SER A 196 16.46 -12.22 -3.15
N GLU A 197 16.44 -10.95 -3.53
CA GLU A 197 16.12 -10.52 -4.89
C GLU A 197 17.30 -9.77 -5.49
N GLY A 198 17.48 -9.98 -6.80
CA GLY A 198 18.52 -9.35 -7.60
C GLY A 198 18.23 -9.57 -9.08
N SER A 199 19.22 -9.27 -9.93
CA SER A 199 19.13 -9.54 -11.36
C SER A 199 20.09 -10.65 -11.79
N THR A 200 19.82 -11.24 -12.95
CA THR A 200 20.66 -12.29 -13.55
C THR A 200 21.99 -11.76 -14.10
N GLY A 201 22.12 -10.44 -14.29
CA GLY A 201 23.30 -9.81 -14.89
C GLY A 201 24.11 -8.94 -13.95
N ASN A 202 23.53 -8.52 -12.82
CA ASN A 202 24.18 -7.65 -11.84
C ASN A 202 23.54 -7.76 -10.45
N ASN A 203 24.34 -7.45 -9.43
CA ASN A 203 23.94 -7.34 -8.04
C ASN A 203 23.49 -5.90 -7.68
N ASN A 204 22.89 -5.18 -8.62
CA ASN A 204 22.27 -3.87 -8.42
C ASN A 204 20.95 -3.80 -9.23
N PRO A 205 19.78 -3.55 -8.59
CA PRO A 205 19.57 -3.45 -7.14
C PRO A 205 19.62 -4.83 -6.48
N LEU A 206 19.73 -4.84 -5.15
CA LEU A 206 19.63 -6.06 -4.35
C LEU A 206 18.76 -5.81 -3.12
N PHE A 207 17.93 -6.79 -2.81
CA PHE A 207 17.24 -6.90 -1.53
C PHE A 207 17.63 -8.23 -0.88
N ASN A 208 18.11 -8.19 0.34
CA ASN A 208 18.55 -9.39 1.06
C ASN A 208 18.01 -9.39 2.49
N ILE A 209 17.61 -10.57 2.94
CA ILE A 209 17.35 -10.90 4.33
C ILE A 209 18.21 -12.12 4.67
N GLY A 210 18.92 -12.07 5.78
CA GLY A 210 19.91 -13.09 6.09
C GLY A 210 20.48 -13.01 7.50
N THR A 211 21.56 -13.76 7.73
CA THR A 211 22.34 -13.62 8.95
C THR A 211 23.27 -12.41 8.83
N HIS A 212 23.61 -11.81 9.97
CA HIS A 212 24.52 -10.68 10.04
C HIS A 212 25.85 -10.96 9.30
N ASN A 213 26.20 -10.08 8.37
CA ASN A 213 27.34 -10.23 7.47
C ASN A 213 28.71 -10.08 8.16
N ALA A 214 28.81 -9.35 9.27
CA ALA A 214 30.07 -9.05 9.95
C ALA A 214 30.19 -9.70 11.34
N SER A 215 29.22 -10.55 11.72
CA SER A 215 29.13 -11.14 13.06
C SER A 215 28.59 -12.57 13.00
N THR A 216 28.61 -13.23 14.15
CA THR A 216 27.95 -14.51 14.43
C THR A 216 27.01 -14.34 15.62
N ASP A 217 26.30 -13.22 15.69
CA ASP A 217 25.45 -12.85 16.84
C ASP A 217 24.02 -13.39 16.73
N SER A 218 23.75 -14.32 15.81
CA SER A 218 22.44 -14.95 15.55
C SER A 218 21.33 -14.01 15.10
N THR A 219 21.62 -12.71 14.92
CA THR A 219 20.62 -11.72 14.55
C THR A 219 20.31 -11.74 13.05
N VAL A 220 19.11 -11.28 12.72
CA VAL A 220 18.73 -11.01 11.32
C VAL A 220 19.39 -9.73 10.82
N ASP A 221 19.83 -9.75 9.58
CA ASP A 221 20.33 -8.61 8.84
C ASP A 221 19.52 -8.44 7.56
N SER A 222 19.10 -7.20 7.29
CA SER A 222 18.44 -6.82 6.05
C SER A 222 19.25 -5.76 5.32
N TYR A 223 19.50 -6.01 4.04
CA TYR A 223 20.43 -5.24 3.24
C TYR A 223 19.82 -4.89 1.88
N ILE A 224 19.78 -3.60 1.57
CA ILE A 224 19.19 -3.04 0.35
C ILE A 224 20.22 -2.18 -0.39
N ARG A 225 20.43 -2.49 -1.68
CA ARG A 225 21.22 -1.66 -2.62
C ARG A 225 20.33 -1.02 -3.66
N THR A 226 20.65 0.23 -3.98
CA THR A 226 20.13 0.91 -5.18
C THR A 226 20.76 0.34 -6.45
N ASP A 227 20.19 0.70 -7.60
CA ASP A 227 20.72 0.38 -8.93
C ASP A 227 22.15 0.91 -9.17
N THR A 228 22.54 1.96 -8.44
CA THR A 228 23.89 2.54 -8.48
C THR A 228 24.89 1.81 -7.57
N GLY A 229 24.45 0.75 -6.88
CA GLY A 229 25.26 -0.03 -5.94
C GLY A 229 25.48 0.65 -4.59
N ALA A 230 24.84 1.80 -4.34
CA ALA A 230 24.86 2.44 -3.04
C ALA A 230 23.95 1.67 -2.06
N THR A 231 24.40 1.52 -0.81
CA THR A 231 23.56 0.98 0.25
C THR A 231 22.43 1.97 0.54
N ALA A 232 21.19 1.58 0.20
CA ALA A 232 20.00 2.36 0.50
C ALA A 232 19.57 2.17 1.96
N ASN A 233 19.66 0.94 2.45
CA ASN A 233 19.30 0.60 3.81
C ASN A 233 20.08 -0.66 4.27
N HIS A 234 20.56 -0.65 5.50
CA HIS A 234 21.21 -1.79 6.14
C HIS A 234 20.78 -1.81 7.61
N GLN A 235 19.84 -2.70 7.95
CA GLN A 235 19.27 -2.79 9.30
C GLN A 235 19.64 -4.11 9.94
N HIS A 236 20.08 -4.04 11.20
CA HIS A 236 20.40 -5.19 12.02
C HIS A 236 19.31 -5.37 13.08
N GLY A 237 18.85 -6.60 13.23
CA GLY A 237 17.90 -6.97 14.25
C GLY A 237 18.52 -6.92 15.65
N SER A 238 17.69 -6.69 16.65
CA SER A 238 18.07 -6.75 18.08
C SER A 238 17.75 -8.08 18.74
N LEU A 239 17.10 -9.00 18.02
CA LEU A 239 16.68 -10.31 18.50
C LEU A 239 17.45 -11.44 17.82
N SER A 240 17.77 -12.47 18.59
CA SER A 240 18.29 -13.74 18.07
C SER A 240 17.22 -14.47 17.27
N VAL A 241 17.53 -14.79 16.01
CA VAL A 241 16.65 -15.50 15.07
C VAL A 241 17.29 -16.81 14.61
N PHE A 242 18.61 -16.83 14.46
CA PHE A 242 19.36 -18.00 13.99
C PHE A 242 19.98 -18.77 15.16
N ASP A 243 19.11 -19.39 15.96
CA ASP A 243 19.42 -20.10 17.21
C ASP A 243 19.07 -21.61 17.18
N ASP A 244 18.96 -22.19 15.99
CA ASP A 244 18.48 -23.56 15.74
C ASP A 244 17.03 -23.84 16.16
N THR A 245 16.21 -22.81 16.40
CA THR A 245 14.76 -22.96 16.59
C THR A 245 13.96 -22.26 15.48
N TRP A 246 12.67 -22.58 15.38
CA TRP A 246 11.80 -22.01 14.35
C TRP A 246 11.31 -20.62 14.74
N HIS A 247 11.60 -19.64 13.89
CA HIS A 247 11.16 -18.25 14.04
C HIS A 247 10.37 -17.79 12.83
N GLN A 248 9.38 -16.93 13.05
CA GLN A 248 8.70 -16.23 11.96
C GLN A 248 9.41 -14.91 11.71
N LEU A 249 9.88 -14.72 10.49
CA LEU A 249 10.47 -13.47 10.04
C LEU A 249 9.45 -12.74 9.18
N VAL A 250 9.24 -11.46 9.49
CA VAL A 250 8.35 -10.57 8.73
C VAL A 250 9.12 -9.28 8.44
N TYR A 251 9.21 -8.92 7.17
CA TYR A 251 9.73 -7.65 6.72
C TYR A 251 8.60 -6.86 6.05
N VAL A 252 8.40 -5.62 6.45
CA VAL A 252 7.35 -4.74 5.92
C VAL A 252 8.01 -3.45 5.44
N GLN A 253 7.87 -3.16 4.14
CA GLN A 253 8.19 -1.86 3.57
C GLN A 253 6.90 -1.07 3.40
N ARG A 254 6.91 0.18 3.88
CA ARG A 254 5.87 1.16 3.58
C ARG A 254 6.54 2.46 3.15
N THR A 255 6.13 3.01 2.02
CA THR A 255 6.43 4.39 1.69
C THR A 255 5.43 5.25 2.46
N LEU A 256 5.90 6.01 3.45
CA LEU A 256 5.10 7.10 4.01
C LEU A 256 5.01 8.17 2.92
N GLY A 257 3.82 8.31 2.31
CA GLY A 257 3.55 9.28 1.25
C GLY A 257 3.91 10.71 1.62
#